data_AF-A0A6A5THJ0-F1
#
_entry.id   AF-A0A6A5THJ0-F1
#
_cell.length_a   1.000
_cell.length_b   1.000
_cell.length_c   1.000
_cell.angle_alpha   90.00
_cell.angle_beta   90.00
_cell.angle_gamma   90.00
#
_symmetry.space_group_name_H-M   'P 1'
#
loop_
_entity.id
_entity.type
_entity.pdbx_description
1 polymer ?
#
loop_
_entity_poly.entity_id
_entity_poly.type
_entity_poly.pdbx_seq_one_letter_code
_entity_poly.pdbx_strand_id
1 'polypeptide(L)'
;MCPIPECGRVMRDLAAHLLTHQAERPEKCPLKTCEYYMKGFARTHDKVRHTLTHFKGSFVCNFCSTSGTVTDRTFQRCDIFLRHLVSVHGVEQVTPVRREELCRTGVMKQSQRSLGDQSVATCTLCSEPFDVQGFYEHLRGCVLRQVTRTYSPHQRDA
;
A
#
# COMPACT_ATOMS: atom_id res chain seq x y z
N MET A 1 -9.12 23.29 -17.28
CA MET A 1 -9.46 22.65 -18.56
C MET A 1 -8.17 22.20 -19.23
N CYS A 2 -8.15 21.05 -19.89
CA CYS A 2 -6.97 20.53 -20.56
C CYS A 2 -6.64 21.32 -21.84
N PRO A 3 -5.39 21.77 -22.04
CA PRO A 3 -4.97 22.54 -23.21
C PRO A 3 -4.80 21.71 -24.48
N ILE A 4 -4.90 20.38 -24.43
CA ILE A 4 -4.79 19.53 -25.62
C ILE A 4 -6.10 19.59 -26.43
N PRO A 5 -6.04 19.96 -27.72
CA PRO A 5 -7.23 20.24 -28.54
C PRO A 5 -8.26 19.10 -28.55
N GLU A 6 -7.77 17.86 -28.59
CA GLU A 6 -8.59 16.65 -28.66
C GLU A 6 -9.13 16.19 -27.29
N CYS A 7 -8.65 16.76 -26.17
CA CYS A 7 -8.96 16.25 -24.84
C CYS A 7 -10.11 16.99 -24.16
N GLY A 8 -10.07 18.32 -24.09
CA GLY A 8 -11.14 19.17 -23.53
C GLY A 8 -11.54 18.94 -22.06
N ARG A 9 -10.96 17.96 -21.34
CA ARG A 9 -11.41 17.58 -19.98
C ARG A 9 -11.08 18.64 -18.94
N VAL A 10 -11.98 18.83 -17.98
CA VAL A 10 -11.75 19.66 -16.79
C VAL A 10 -11.41 18.74 -15.62
N MET A 11 -10.16 18.82 -15.12
CA MET A 11 -9.66 18.01 -14.01
C MET A 11 -9.26 18.92 -12.85
N ARG A 12 -9.49 18.47 -11.61
CA ARG A 12 -9.05 19.18 -10.39
C ARG A 12 -7.53 19.30 -10.32
N ASP A 13 -6.82 18.26 -10.73
CA ASP A 13 -5.36 18.24 -10.85
C ASP A 13 -4.99 18.17 -12.34
N LEU A 14 -4.89 19.34 -12.97
CA LEU A 14 -4.54 19.43 -14.38
C LEU A 14 -3.10 18.98 -14.64
N ALA A 15 -2.18 19.23 -13.69
CA ALA A 15 -0.80 18.79 -13.79
C ALA A 15 -0.70 17.26 -13.83
N ALA A 16 -1.45 16.54 -12.97
CA ALA A 16 -1.59 15.09 -13.05
C ALA A 16 -2.11 14.63 -14.40
N HIS A 17 -3.15 15.32 -14.88
CA HIS A 17 -3.84 14.96 -16.10
C HIS A 17 -2.92 15.09 -17.30
N LEU A 18 -2.08 16.12 -17.37
CA LEU A 18 -1.13 16.33 -18.46
C LEU A 18 -0.09 15.19 -18.57
N LEU A 19 0.24 14.52 -17.46
CA LEU A 19 1.09 13.32 -17.50
C LEU A 19 0.45 12.15 -18.26
N THR A 20 -0.88 12.13 -18.43
CA THR A 20 -1.56 11.08 -19.20
C THR A 20 -1.32 11.22 -20.71
N HIS A 21 -0.98 12.42 -21.17
CA HIS A 21 -0.66 12.74 -22.55
C HIS A 21 0.82 12.54 -22.90
N GLN A 22 1.67 12.32 -21.89
CA GLN A 22 3.07 11.99 -22.13
C GLN A 22 3.18 10.56 -22.67
N ALA A 23 3.84 10.42 -23.83
CA ALA A 23 4.09 9.13 -24.46
C ALA A 23 5.11 8.31 -23.66
N GLU A 24 6.08 8.96 -23.01
CA GLU A 24 7.07 8.30 -22.17
C GLU A 24 6.65 8.28 -20.71
N ARG A 25 6.64 7.08 -20.12
CA ARG A 25 6.29 6.86 -18.73
C ARG A 25 7.47 6.22 -17.99
N PRO A 26 8.15 6.98 -17.11
CA PRO A 26 9.40 6.53 -16.51
C PRO A 26 9.20 5.36 -15.53
N GLU A 27 8.04 5.29 -14.88
CA GLU A 27 7.79 4.32 -13.81
C GLU A 27 7.23 3.01 -14.40
N LYS A 28 8.07 2.01 -14.62
CA LYS A 28 7.65 0.73 -15.22
C LYS A 28 7.29 -0.31 -14.17
N CYS A 29 6.30 -1.15 -14.45
CA CYS A 29 6.04 -2.33 -13.61
C CYS A 29 7.32 -3.20 -13.59
N PRO A 30 7.77 -3.73 -12.44
CA PRO A 30 8.96 -4.59 -12.40
C PRO A 30 8.77 -5.95 -13.10
N LEU A 31 7.52 -6.34 -13.40
CA LEU A 31 7.18 -7.63 -13.98
C LEU A 31 7.24 -7.60 -15.51
N LYS A 32 8.22 -8.28 -16.11
CA LYS A 32 8.41 -8.31 -17.58
C LYS A 32 7.21 -8.83 -18.36
N THR A 33 6.40 -9.71 -17.76
CA THR A 33 5.18 -10.27 -18.37
C THR A 33 3.98 -9.33 -18.29
N CYS A 34 4.08 -8.22 -17.57
CA CYS A 34 2.99 -7.25 -17.44
C CYS A 34 3.03 -6.23 -18.58
N GLU A 35 1.87 -5.89 -19.15
CA GLU A 35 1.77 -4.83 -20.18
C GLU A 35 2.33 -3.48 -19.71
N TYR A 36 2.26 -3.20 -18.41
CA TYR A 36 2.77 -1.97 -17.79
C TYR A 36 4.28 -2.00 -17.55
N TYR A 37 4.98 -3.09 -17.92
CA TYR A 37 6.44 -3.10 -18.04
C TYR A 37 6.90 -2.22 -19.21
N MET A 38 6.16 -2.26 -20.33
CA MET A 38 6.44 -1.41 -21.50
C MET A 38 5.70 -0.08 -21.42
N LYS A 39 4.39 -0.10 -21.11
CA LYS A 39 3.58 1.12 -21.05
C LYS A 39 3.99 2.06 -19.93
N GLY A 40 4.37 1.53 -18.76
CA GLY A 40 4.70 2.31 -17.58
C GLY A 40 3.55 3.14 -16.98
N PHE A 41 3.88 3.86 -15.92
CA PHE A 41 3.03 4.73 -15.13
C PHE A 41 3.59 6.15 -15.13
N ALA A 42 2.69 7.12 -15.01
CA ALA A 42 3.06 8.52 -14.86
C ALA A 42 3.69 8.82 -13.49
N ARG A 43 3.37 8.02 -12.46
CA ARG A 43 3.74 8.27 -11.05
C ARG A 43 4.18 6.98 -10.36
N THR A 44 5.13 7.10 -9.43
CA THR A 44 5.64 5.98 -8.63
C THR A 44 4.55 5.35 -7.77
N HIS A 45 3.65 6.16 -7.19
CA HIS A 45 2.51 5.68 -6.41
C HIS A 45 1.61 4.72 -7.21
N ASP A 46 1.35 5.05 -8.48
CA ASP A 46 0.47 4.26 -9.33
C ASP A 46 1.13 2.94 -9.72
N LYS A 47 2.44 2.96 -10.00
CA LYS A 47 3.26 1.76 -10.16
C LYS A 47 3.16 0.86 -8.93
N VAL A 48 3.41 1.40 -7.73
CA VAL A 48 3.40 0.61 -6.49
C VAL A 48 2.04 -0.04 -6.27
N ARG A 49 0.96 0.73 -6.38
CA ARG A 49 -0.42 0.23 -6.25
C ARG A 49 -0.74 -0.85 -7.28
N HIS A 50 -0.29 -0.68 -8.51
CA HIS A 50 -0.43 -1.71 -9.54
C HIS A 50 0.39 -2.96 -9.23
N THR A 51 1.64 -2.84 -8.78
CA THR A 51 2.47 -4.01 -8.48
C THR A 51 1.85 -4.89 -7.38
N LEU A 52 1.12 -4.30 -6.43
CA LEU A 52 0.37 -5.04 -5.41
C LEU A 52 -0.72 -5.94 -6.00
N THR A 53 -1.27 -5.66 -7.19
CA THR A 53 -2.31 -6.51 -7.81
C THR A 53 -1.76 -7.83 -8.36
N HIS A 54 -0.44 -7.92 -8.53
CA HIS A 54 0.22 -9.15 -8.97
C HIS A 54 0.50 -10.12 -7.84
N PHE A 55 0.30 -9.70 -6.59
CA PHE A 55 0.38 -10.61 -5.46
C PHE A 55 -0.79 -11.60 -5.50
N LYS A 56 -0.48 -12.89 -5.66
CA LYS A 56 -1.46 -13.99 -5.71
C LYS A 56 -1.66 -14.71 -4.37
N GLY A 57 -1.07 -14.20 -3.28
CA GLY A 57 -1.23 -14.78 -1.95
C GLY A 57 -2.46 -14.24 -1.22
N SER A 58 -2.76 -14.83 -0.07
CA SER A 58 -3.78 -14.33 0.84
C SER A 58 -3.15 -13.72 2.09
N PHE A 59 -3.86 -12.78 2.70
CA PHE A 59 -3.49 -12.11 3.94
C PHE A 59 -4.41 -12.58 5.05
N VAL A 60 -3.87 -13.12 6.13
CA VAL A 60 -4.65 -13.54 7.29
C VAL A 60 -4.46 -12.52 8.42
N CYS A 61 -5.56 -12.01 8.98
CA CYS A 61 -5.48 -11.07 10.09
C CYS A 61 -5.28 -11.82 11.40
N ASN A 62 -4.05 -11.77 11.91
CA ASN A 62 -3.66 -12.38 13.17
C ASN A 62 -3.96 -11.49 14.40
N PHE A 63 -4.45 -10.27 14.20
CA PHE A 63 -4.84 -9.36 15.28
C PHE A 63 -6.29 -9.55 15.73
N CYS A 64 -7.11 -10.25 14.94
CA CYS A 64 -8.48 -10.56 15.35
C CYS A 64 -8.48 -11.70 16.38
N SER A 65 -9.21 -11.55 17.48
CA SER A 65 -9.40 -12.57 18.53
C SER A 65 -10.04 -13.82 17.95
N THR A 66 -9.54 -15.05 18.11
CA THR A 66 -9.96 -16.33 17.44
C THR A 66 -11.46 -16.70 17.35
N SER A 67 -12.37 -15.87 17.85
CA SER A 67 -13.83 -16.03 17.86
C SER A 67 -14.53 -16.15 16.48
N GLY A 68 -13.80 -16.15 15.36
CA GLY A 68 -14.36 -16.23 14.00
C GLY A 68 -13.65 -17.31 13.17
N THR A 69 -14.23 -17.71 12.04
CA THR A 69 -13.59 -18.70 11.16
C THR A 69 -12.34 -18.11 10.51
N VAL A 70 -11.34 -18.95 10.19
CA VAL A 70 -10.10 -18.50 9.52
C VAL A 70 -10.42 -17.80 8.19
N THR A 71 -11.50 -18.22 7.53
CA THR A 71 -12.00 -17.62 6.29
C THR A 71 -12.47 -16.18 6.46
N ASP A 72 -13.05 -15.82 7.61
CA ASP A 72 -13.55 -14.46 7.89
C ASP A 72 -12.41 -13.43 8.09
N ARG A 73 -11.17 -13.90 8.22
CA ARG A 73 -9.97 -13.08 8.41
C ARG A 73 -8.96 -13.25 7.30
N THR A 74 -9.33 -13.98 6.24
CA THR A 74 -8.47 -14.22 5.09
C THR A 74 -8.90 -13.32 3.94
N PHE A 75 -7.95 -12.54 3.43
CA PHE A 75 -8.19 -11.55 2.39
C PHE A 75 -7.30 -11.84 1.18
N GLN A 76 -7.89 -11.91 -0.01
CA GLN A 76 -7.14 -12.15 -1.25
C GLN A 76 -6.46 -10.89 -1.78
N ARG A 77 -6.81 -9.71 -1.24
CA ARG A 77 -6.31 -8.42 -1.72
C ARG A 77 -5.76 -7.57 -0.59
N CYS A 78 -4.60 -6.99 -0.83
CA CYS A 78 -3.88 -6.15 0.12
C CYS A 78 -4.70 -4.90 0.52
N ASP A 79 -5.39 -4.26 -0.44
CA ASP A 79 -6.18 -3.05 -0.16
C ASP A 79 -7.38 -3.31 0.76
N ILE A 80 -8.05 -4.45 0.59
CA ILE A 80 -9.15 -4.88 1.47
C ILE A 80 -8.62 -5.18 2.87
N PHE A 81 -7.47 -5.87 2.95
CA PHE A 81 -6.80 -6.15 4.22
C PHE A 81 -6.43 -4.88 4.98
N LEU A 82 -5.81 -3.91 4.29
CA LEU A 82 -5.42 -2.63 4.88
C LEU A 82 -6.63 -1.84 5.39
N ARG A 83 -7.75 -1.85 4.66
CA ARG A 83 -9.00 -1.23 5.12
C ARG A 83 -9.57 -1.94 6.34
N HIS A 84 -9.46 -3.26 6.41
CA HIS A 84 -9.84 -4.03 7.59
C HIS A 84 -9.02 -3.62 8.82
N LEU A 85 -7.69 -3.48 8.70
CA LEU A 85 -6.85 -2.99 9.81
C LEU A 85 -7.29 -1.62 10.32
N VAL A 86 -7.60 -0.69 9.42
CA VAL A 86 -8.09 0.65 9.80
C VAL A 86 -9.44 0.57 10.49
N SER A 87 -10.38 -0.22 9.97
CA SER A 87 -11.77 -0.20 10.44
C SER A 87 -11.99 -1.04 11.70
N VAL A 88 -11.30 -2.17 11.82
CA VAL A 88 -11.48 -3.15 12.92
C VAL A 88 -10.46 -2.93 14.03
N HIS A 89 -9.23 -2.56 13.68
CA HIS A 89 -8.15 -2.36 14.64
C HIS A 89 -7.77 -0.90 14.85
N GLY A 90 -8.51 0.05 14.26
CA GLY A 90 -8.37 1.48 14.53
C GLY A 90 -7.03 2.08 14.09
N VAL A 91 -6.33 1.45 13.14
CA VAL A 91 -5.04 1.94 12.65
C VAL A 91 -5.18 3.36 12.09
N GLU A 92 -4.32 4.25 12.55
CA GLU A 92 -4.38 5.64 12.16
C GLU A 92 -3.73 5.83 10.78
N GLN A 93 -4.54 6.29 9.82
CA GLN A 93 -4.07 6.67 8.49
C GLN A 93 -3.43 8.05 8.55
N VAL A 94 -2.26 8.11 9.17
CA VAL A 94 -1.54 9.36 9.34
C VAL A 94 -1.05 9.86 7.98
N THR A 95 -1.79 10.77 7.35
CA THR A 95 -1.25 11.55 6.23
C THR A 95 -0.18 12.48 6.80
N PRO A 96 1.02 12.60 6.19
CA PRO A 96 2.11 13.41 6.73
C PRO A 96 1.67 14.82 7.15
N VAL A 97 0.87 15.46 6.30
CA VAL A 97 0.33 16.82 6.50
C VAL A 97 -0.56 16.95 7.74
N ARG A 98 -1.48 16.01 7.98
CA ARG A 98 -2.39 16.08 9.15
C ARG A 98 -1.69 15.74 10.46
N ARG A 99 -0.62 14.94 10.43
CA ARG A 99 0.18 14.63 11.63
C ARG A 99 0.81 15.90 12.22
N GLU A 100 1.33 16.76 11.34
CA GLU A 100 1.97 18.01 11.72
C GLU A 100 0.95 19.03 12.23
N GLU A 101 -0.22 19.15 11.58
CA GLU A 101 -1.28 20.07 12.01
C GLU A 101 -1.96 19.65 13.33
N LEU A 102 -2.21 18.36 13.53
CA LEU A 102 -2.84 17.83 14.74
C LEU A 102 -1.89 17.87 15.95
N CYS A 103 -0.58 17.70 15.73
CA CYS A 103 0.44 17.97 16.75
C CYS A 103 0.53 19.46 17.08
N ARG A 104 0.41 20.37 16.09
CA ARG A 104 0.47 21.82 16.31
C ARG A 104 -0.72 22.37 17.09
N THR A 105 -1.90 21.81 16.89
CA THR A 105 -3.16 22.29 17.49
C THR A 105 -3.47 21.68 18.85
N GLY A 106 -2.64 20.75 19.34
CA GLY A 106 -2.78 20.16 20.68
C GLY A 106 -4.02 19.26 20.86
N VAL A 107 -4.80 19.03 19.80
CA VAL A 107 -5.95 18.11 19.76
C VAL A 107 -5.48 16.66 19.85
N MET A 108 -4.25 16.40 19.43
CA MET A 108 -3.60 15.09 19.46
C MET A 108 -2.36 15.17 20.35
N LYS A 109 -2.45 14.62 21.57
CA LYS A 109 -1.26 14.38 22.39
C LYS A 109 -0.46 13.29 21.68
N GLN A 110 0.86 13.46 21.51
CA GLN A 110 1.75 12.33 21.19
C GLN A 110 1.31 11.17 22.06
N SER A 111 0.89 10.06 21.43
CA SER A 111 0.31 8.92 22.13
C SER A 111 1.22 8.53 23.28
N GLN A 112 0.85 8.95 24.48
CA GLN A 112 1.40 8.44 25.72
C GLN A 112 0.99 6.97 25.71
N ARG A 113 2.00 6.12 25.48
CA ARG A 113 2.04 4.68 25.71
C ARG A 113 0.96 4.25 26.68
N SER A 114 -0.19 3.84 26.15
CA SER A 114 -1.17 3.13 26.94
C SER A 114 -0.68 1.69 27.04
N LEU A 115 -0.24 1.31 28.24
CA LEU A 115 -0.05 -0.09 28.63
C LEU A 115 -1.43 -0.75 28.52
N GLY A 116 -1.68 -1.44 27.43
CA GLY A 116 -2.89 -2.24 27.22
C GLY A 116 -2.62 -3.21 26.08
N ASP A 117 -2.33 -4.46 26.43
CA ASP A 117 -2.33 -5.65 25.57
C ASP A 117 -1.92 -5.39 24.10
N GLN A 118 -0.64 -5.12 23.85
CA GLN A 118 -0.14 -5.01 22.48
C GLN A 118 -0.11 -6.42 21.88
N SER A 119 -1.19 -6.81 21.21
CA SER A 119 -1.22 -8.01 20.37
C SER A 119 -0.19 -7.83 19.26
N VAL A 120 0.98 -8.43 19.41
CA VAL A 120 2.03 -8.46 18.37
C VAL A 120 1.68 -9.57 17.39
N ALA A 121 1.70 -9.26 16.09
CA ALA A 121 1.52 -10.26 15.05
C ALA A 121 2.72 -10.30 14.12
N THR A 122 3.01 -11.48 13.58
CA THR A 122 4.09 -11.67 12.61
C THR A 122 3.59 -11.49 11.18
N CYS A 123 4.42 -10.88 10.35
CA CYS A 123 4.18 -10.78 8.92
C CYS A 123 4.39 -12.14 8.25
N THR A 124 3.37 -12.68 7.61
CA THR A 124 3.46 -13.97 6.90
C THR A 124 4.43 -13.96 5.71
N LEU A 125 4.89 -12.79 5.27
CA LEU A 125 5.81 -12.62 4.14
C LEU A 125 7.28 -12.52 4.54
N CYS A 126 7.59 -11.99 5.73
CA CYS A 126 8.96 -11.80 6.19
C CYS A 126 9.22 -12.30 7.61
N SER A 127 8.21 -12.86 8.28
CA SER A 127 8.23 -13.39 9.64
C SER A 127 8.57 -12.40 10.76
N GLU A 128 8.72 -11.12 10.44
CA GLU A 128 9.02 -10.08 11.42
C GLU A 128 7.78 -9.74 12.29
N PRO A 129 7.96 -9.51 13.60
CA PRO A 129 6.89 -9.12 14.52
C PRO A 129 6.59 -7.61 14.44
N PHE A 130 5.30 -7.27 14.44
CA PHE A 130 4.83 -5.87 14.42
C PHE A 130 3.63 -5.69 15.36
N ASP A 131 3.48 -4.47 15.86
CA ASP A 131 2.19 -3.98 16.34
C ASP A 131 1.25 -3.69 15.14
N VAL A 132 -0.03 -3.44 15.42
CA VAL A 132 -1.03 -3.24 14.35
C VAL A 132 -0.67 -2.04 13.45
N GLN A 133 -0.17 -0.96 14.03
CA GLN A 133 0.20 0.26 13.30
C GLN A 133 1.43 0.04 12.42
N GLY A 134 2.52 -0.49 12.98
CA GLY A 134 3.73 -0.80 12.23
C GLY A 134 3.48 -1.84 11.14
N PHE A 135 2.61 -2.81 11.39
CA PHE A 135 2.20 -3.79 10.37
C PHE A 135 1.55 -3.12 9.16
N TYR A 136 0.63 -2.17 9.38
CA TYR A 136 -0.04 -1.44 8.30
C TYR A 136 0.93 -0.64 7.43
N GLU A 137 1.93 0.00 8.04
CA GLU A 137 2.97 0.75 7.34
C GLU A 137 3.93 -0.17 6.59
N HIS A 138 4.29 -1.30 7.19
CA HIS A 138 5.17 -2.31 6.63
C HIS A 138 4.58 -3.07 5.43
N LEU A 139 3.30 -3.45 5.51
CA LEU A 139 2.69 -4.45 4.61
C LEU A 139 2.87 -4.12 3.13
N ARG A 140 2.61 -2.86 2.74
CA ARG A 140 2.71 -2.43 1.33
C ARG A 140 4.11 -2.64 0.77
N GLY A 141 5.14 -2.25 1.53
CA GLY A 141 6.53 -2.43 1.13
C GLY A 141 6.95 -3.90 1.11
N CYS A 142 6.48 -4.70 2.05
CA CYS A 142 6.81 -6.12 2.11
C CYS A 142 6.20 -6.90 0.93
N VAL A 143 4.92 -6.64 0.61
CA VAL A 143 4.25 -7.25 -0.55
C VAL A 143 4.97 -6.86 -1.84
N LEU A 144 5.35 -5.59 -2.00
CA LEU A 144 6.09 -5.12 -3.17
C LEU A 144 7.42 -5.87 -3.35
N ARG A 145 8.19 -6.06 -2.27
CA ARG A 145 9.43 -6.84 -2.29
C ARG A 145 9.18 -8.30 -2.66
N GLN A 146 8.14 -8.91 -2.10
CA GLN A 146 7.80 -10.31 -2.39
C GLN A 146 7.43 -10.50 -3.86
N VAL A 147 6.54 -9.66 -4.41
CA VAL A 147 6.15 -9.71 -5.83
C VAL A 147 7.36 -9.53 -6.74
N THR A 148 8.25 -8.58 -6.41
CA THR A 148 9.44 -8.33 -7.21
C THR A 148 10.40 -9.54 -7.21
N ARG A 149 10.55 -10.22 -6.07
CA ARG A 149 11.37 -11.45 -5.96
C ARG A 149 10.77 -12.63 -6.72
N THR A 150 9.47 -12.87 -6.61
CA THR A 150 8.82 -14.04 -7.23
C THR A 150 8.85 -14.02 -8.76
N TYR A 151 9.05 -12.85 -9.37
CA TYR A 151 8.97 -12.67 -10.81
C TYR A 151 10.23 -12.06 -11.44
N SER A 152 11.31 -11.94 -10.67
CA SER A 152 12.66 -11.68 -11.21
C SER A 152 13.38 -13.03 -11.34
N PRO A 153 13.24 -13.77 -12.46
CA PRO A 153 14.15 -14.87 -12.71
C PRO A 153 15.53 -14.25 -13.00
N HIS A 154 16.54 -14.68 -12.24
CA HIS A 154 17.93 -14.19 -12.16
C HIS A 154 18.20 -13.02 -11.21
N GLN A 155 18.39 -13.38 -9.94
CA GLN A 155 19.59 -13.04 -9.15
C GLN A 155 19.58 -13.88 -7.87
N ARG A 156 19.95 -15.16 -8.01
CA ARG A 156 20.65 -15.91 -6.96
C ARG A 156 22.01 -16.25 -7.56
N ASP A 157 23.01 -15.56 -7.03
CA ASP A 157 24.44 -15.85 -6.83
C ASP A 157 25.00 -17.08 -7.60
N ALA A 158 26.03 -16.89 -8.43
CA ALA A 158 27.46 -16.93 -8.09
C ALA A 158 28.01 -18.36 -7.96
#